data_AF-A0A5A7SRW4-F1
#
_entry.id   AF-A0A5A7SRW4-F1
#
_cell.length_a   1.000
_cell.length_b   1.000
_cell.length_c   1.000
_cell.angle_alpha   90.00
_cell.angle_beta   90.00
_cell.angle_gamma   90.00
#
_symmetry.space_group_name_H-M   'P 1'
#
loop_
_entity.id
_entity.type
_entity.pdbx_description
1 polymer ?
#
loop_
_entity_poly.entity_id
_entity_poly.type
_entity_poly.pdbx_seq_one_letter_code
_entity_poly.pdbx_strand_id
1 'polypeptide(L)'
;MTKHFIGSTQIHFNLATESLIGLRCHKMSLYKWFKNTFMAQLYTLTSEVDIWKQKFVEGLSHCIAQKFYQTVATNLVTKQIDWSELTFGDISTIVQAICINLCIENKHTTKVIKDFDYRKELGTFCKQYGLDKGPKDE
;
A
#
# COMPACT_ATOMS: atom_id res chain seq x y z
N MET A 1 -44.03 -18.65 -0.79
CA MET A 1 -42.96 -19.53 -1.30
C MET A 1 -41.69 -18.69 -1.38
N THR A 2 -40.90 -18.68 -0.29
CA THR A 2 -39.72 -17.84 -0.14
C THR A 2 -38.61 -18.42 -1.01
N LYS A 3 -38.33 -17.79 -2.16
CA LYS A 3 -37.22 -18.15 -3.03
C LYS A 3 -35.94 -17.71 -2.33
N HIS A 4 -35.32 -18.61 -1.58
CA HIS A 4 -33.97 -18.39 -1.07
C HIS A 4 -33.03 -18.41 -2.27
N PHE A 5 -32.39 -17.27 -2.55
CA PHE A 5 -31.36 -17.16 -3.55
C PHE A 5 -30.16 -17.98 -3.08
N ILE A 6 -30.01 -19.21 -3.59
CA ILE A 6 -28.81 -20.04 -3.41
C ILE A 6 -27.76 -19.48 -4.36
N GLY A 7 -27.28 -18.27 -4.08
CA GLY A 7 -26.04 -17.78 -4.66
C GLY A 7 -24.91 -18.52 -3.96
N SER A 8 -24.15 -19.33 -4.69
CA SER A 8 -23.00 -20.05 -4.15
C SER A 8 -22.03 -19.04 -3.52
N THR A 9 -21.85 -19.13 -2.21
CA THR A 9 -20.91 -18.30 -1.44
C THR A 9 -19.50 -18.30 -2.02
N GLN A 10 -19.12 -19.41 -2.68
CA GLN A 10 -17.88 -19.55 -3.43
C GLN A 10 -17.72 -18.55 -4.59
N ILE A 11 -18.80 -18.24 -5.33
CA ILE A 11 -18.76 -17.31 -6.47
C ILE A 11 -18.55 -15.88 -5.94
N HIS A 12 -19.29 -15.51 -4.90
CA HIS A 12 -19.14 -14.21 -4.24
C HIS A 12 -17.75 -14.04 -3.63
N PHE A 13 -17.19 -15.12 -3.06
CA PHE A 13 -15.83 -15.16 -2.54
C PHE A 13 -14.79 -14.94 -3.64
N ASN A 14 -14.92 -15.63 -4.77
CA ASN A 14 -14.00 -15.47 -5.90
C ASN A 14 -14.05 -14.06 -6.48
N LEU A 15 -15.25 -13.49 -6.64
CA LEU A 15 -15.43 -12.11 -7.10
C LEU A 15 -14.85 -11.08 -6.10
N ALA A 16 -15.00 -11.31 -4.80
CA ALA A 16 -14.39 -10.46 -3.77
C ALA A 16 -12.86 -10.56 -3.77
N THR A 17 -12.32 -11.76 -4.00
CA THR A 17 -10.88 -12.01 -4.13
C THR A 17 -10.31 -11.33 -5.38
N GLU A 18 -10.97 -11.44 -6.53
CA GLU A 18 -10.58 -10.76 -7.77
C GLU A 18 -10.66 -9.23 -7.63
N SER A 19 -11.71 -8.72 -6.96
CA SER A 19 -11.83 -7.30 -6.66
C SER A 19 -10.74 -6.80 -5.70
N LEU A 20 -10.30 -7.61 -4.74
CA LEU A 20 -9.18 -7.26 -3.85
C LEU A 20 -7.87 -7.20 -4.61
N ILE A 21 -7.59 -8.22 -5.44
CA ILE A 21 -6.38 -8.34 -6.24
C ILE A 21 -6.25 -7.17 -7.24
N GLY A 22 -7.38 -6.61 -7.67
CA GLY A 22 -7.44 -5.44 -8.55
C GLY A 22 -7.38 -4.08 -7.84
N LEU A 23 -7.41 -4.02 -6.50
CA LEU A 23 -7.43 -2.75 -5.77
C LEU A 23 -6.10 -2.01 -5.96
N ARG A 24 -6.15 -0.77 -6.47
CA ARG A 24 -4.97 0.06 -6.68
C ARG A 24 -5.10 1.41 -5.96
N CYS A 25 -4.05 1.78 -5.25
CA CYS A 25 -3.83 3.09 -4.66
C CYS A 25 -3.29 4.05 -5.73
N HIS A 26 -4.19 4.58 -6.55
CA HIS A 26 -3.82 5.51 -7.63
C HIS A 26 -3.24 6.83 -7.11
N LYS A 27 -3.66 7.27 -5.91
CA LYS A 27 -3.23 8.52 -5.28
C LYS A 27 -2.79 8.29 -3.84
N MET A 28 -1.70 8.93 -3.44
CA MET A 28 -1.20 8.78 -2.06
C MET A 28 -2.09 9.44 -1.00
N SER A 29 -2.89 10.44 -1.38
CA SER A 29 -3.96 10.98 -0.53
C SER A 29 -5.00 9.94 -0.12
N LEU A 30 -5.15 8.87 -0.90
CA LEU A 30 -6.09 7.78 -0.63
C LEU A 30 -5.45 6.61 0.10
N TYR A 31 -4.17 6.69 0.47
CA TYR A 31 -3.46 5.56 1.07
C TYR A 31 -4.13 5.04 2.35
N LYS A 32 -4.63 5.93 3.22
CA LYS A 32 -5.34 5.49 4.44
C LYS A 32 -6.62 4.72 4.10
N TRP A 33 -7.36 5.20 3.10
CA TRP A 33 -8.55 4.51 2.61
C TRP A 33 -8.17 3.16 1.98
N PHE A 34 -7.18 3.14 1.07
CA PHE A 34 -6.68 1.93 0.44
C PHE A 34 -6.27 0.87 1.48
N LYS A 35 -5.45 1.26 2.46
CA LYS A 35 -4.99 0.37 3.53
C LYS A 35 -6.16 -0.21 4.33
N ASN A 36 -7.11 0.63 4.74
CA ASN A 36 -8.24 0.20 5.55
C ASN A 36 -9.20 -0.69 4.75
N THR A 37 -9.46 -0.37 3.48
CA THR A 37 -10.29 -1.17 2.58
C THR A 37 -9.65 -2.52 2.30
N PHE A 38 -8.35 -2.54 1.99
CA PHE A 38 -7.60 -3.78 1.76
C PHE A 38 -7.61 -4.66 3.01
N MET A 39 -7.39 -4.08 4.20
CA MET A 39 -7.49 -4.81 5.47
C MET A 39 -8.88 -5.39 5.72
N ALA A 40 -9.92 -4.59 5.58
CA ALA A 40 -11.29 -5.05 5.79
C ALA A 40 -11.64 -6.22 4.87
N GLN A 41 -11.21 -6.14 3.60
CA GLN A 41 -11.39 -7.21 2.63
C GLN A 41 -10.52 -8.45 2.92
N LEU A 42 -9.28 -8.27 3.38
CA LEU A 42 -8.41 -9.36 3.80
C LEU A 42 -9.04 -10.18 4.94
N TYR A 43 -9.66 -9.51 5.93
CA TYR A 43 -10.38 -10.20 7.01
C TYR A 43 -11.62 -10.96 6.55
N THR A 44 -12.24 -10.55 5.44
CA THR A 44 -13.37 -11.30 4.85
C THR A 44 -12.94 -12.48 3.98
N LEU A 45 -11.67 -12.53 3.59
CA LEU A 45 -11.12 -13.63 2.80
C LEU A 45 -10.63 -14.72 3.75
N THR A 46 -11.39 -15.80 3.83
CA THR A 46 -11.06 -17.04 4.55
C THR A 46 -9.90 -17.84 3.91
N SER A 47 -8.99 -17.21 3.16
CA SER A 47 -7.98 -17.90 2.36
C SER A 47 -6.57 -17.74 2.95
N GLU A 48 -5.88 -18.89 3.09
CA GLU A 48 -4.51 -19.07 3.58
C GLU A 48 -3.41 -18.58 2.61
N VAL A 49 -3.79 -17.86 1.55
CA VAL A 49 -2.87 -17.60 0.43
C VAL A 49 -2.15 -16.27 0.61
N ASP A 50 -0.86 -16.34 0.94
CA ASP A 50 0.08 -15.21 1.13
C ASP A 50 0.25 -14.27 -0.08
N ILE A 51 -0.40 -14.56 -1.21
CA ILE A 51 -0.38 -13.73 -2.43
C ILE A 51 -0.87 -12.30 -2.13
N TRP A 52 -1.71 -12.09 -1.11
CA TRP A 52 -2.18 -10.76 -0.73
C TRP A 52 -1.04 -9.79 -0.41
N LYS A 53 0.11 -10.27 0.11
CA LYS A 53 1.27 -9.44 0.46
C LYS A 53 1.85 -8.77 -0.79
N GLN A 54 2.08 -9.58 -1.82
CA GLN A 54 2.55 -9.08 -3.12
C GLN A 54 1.51 -8.17 -3.77
N LYS A 55 0.22 -8.53 -3.70
CA LYS A 55 -0.86 -7.72 -4.27
C LYS A 55 -1.06 -6.38 -3.59
N PHE A 56 -0.87 -6.32 -2.27
CA PHE A 56 -0.90 -5.07 -1.54
C PHE A 56 0.17 -4.10 -2.08
N VAL A 57 1.39 -4.60 -2.29
CA VAL A 57 2.52 -3.82 -2.81
C VAL A 57 2.33 -3.44 -4.28
N GLU A 58 1.88 -4.37 -5.13
CA GLU A 58 1.53 -4.09 -6.54
C GLU A 58 0.38 -3.09 -6.68
N GLY A 59 -0.49 -3.01 -5.67
CA GLY A 59 -1.55 -2.01 -5.57
C GLY A 59 -1.04 -0.60 -5.30
N LEU A 60 0.19 -0.42 -4.83
CA LEU A 60 0.77 0.90 -4.57
C LEU A 60 1.21 1.59 -5.88
N SER A 61 1.57 2.87 -5.79
CA SER A 61 2.21 3.53 -6.94
C SER A 61 3.55 2.87 -7.27
N HIS A 62 3.92 2.88 -8.55
CA HIS A 62 5.14 2.24 -9.03
C HIS A 62 6.39 2.66 -8.24
N CYS A 63 6.53 3.94 -7.92
CA CYS A 63 7.67 4.47 -7.18
C CYS A 63 7.79 3.84 -5.77
N ILE A 64 6.66 3.68 -5.08
CA ILE A 64 6.63 3.17 -3.71
C ILE A 64 6.80 1.66 -3.69
N ALA A 65 6.15 0.95 -4.61
CA ALA A 65 6.36 -0.48 -4.79
C ALA A 65 7.85 -0.78 -5.05
N GLN A 66 8.48 -0.04 -5.96
CA GLN A 66 9.91 -0.20 -6.27
C GLN A 66 10.80 0.03 -5.03
N LYS A 67 10.55 1.10 -4.26
CA LYS A 67 11.30 1.36 -3.03
C LYS A 67 11.05 0.28 -1.97
N PHE A 68 9.82 -0.25 -1.88
CA PHE A 68 9.50 -1.36 -0.98
C PHE A 68 10.34 -2.59 -1.29
N TYR A 69 10.37 -3.01 -2.56
CA TYR A 69 11.20 -4.14 -2.99
C TYR A 69 12.69 -3.91 -2.71
N GLN A 70 13.19 -2.67 -2.83
CA GLN A 70 14.57 -2.32 -2.49
C GLN A 70 14.85 -2.38 -0.97
N THR A 71 13.90 -1.94 -0.15
CA THR A 71 14.04 -1.95 1.32
C THR A 71 13.95 -3.36 1.90
N VAL A 72 13.12 -4.22 1.31
CA VAL A 72 12.77 -5.53 1.85
C VAL A 72 13.56 -6.68 1.21
N ALA A 73 14.31 -6.42 0.13
CA ALA A 73 15.23 -7.40 -0.44
C ALA A 73 16.35 -7.76 0.57
N THR A 74 16.12 -8.79 1.38
CA THR A 74 17.02 -9.23 2.46
C THR A 74 18.32 -9.80 1.93
N ASN A 75 18.28 -10.43 0.74
CA ASN A 75 19.46 -11.01 0.11
C ASN A 75 19.93 -10.12 -1.06
N LEU A 76 21.08 -9.47 -0.92
CA LEU A 76 21.66 -8.63 -1.98
C LEU A 76 22.06 -9.43 -3.23
N VAL A 77 22.31 -10.73 -3.08
CA VAL A 77 22.75 -11.64 -4.15
C VAL A 77 21.55 -12.18 -4.94
N THR A 78 20.46 -12.58 -4.27
CA THR A 78 19.27 -13.16 -4.93
C THR A 78 18.08 -12.19 -5.05
N LYS A 79 18.12 -11.04 -4.37
CA LYS A 79 17.01 -10.06 -4.26
C LYS A 79 15.67 -10.72 -3.91
N GLN A 80 15.71 -11.79 -3.13
CA GLN A 80 14.50 -12.53 -2.75
C GLN A 80 13.93 -11.98 -1.45
N ILE A 81 12.62 -11.76 -1.45
CA ILE A 81 11.86 -11.35 -0.27
C ILE A 81 11.32 -12.60 0.41
N ASP A 82 11.58 -12.72 1.71
CA ASP A 82 10.89 -13.70 2.54
C ASP A 82 9.52 -13.15 2.95
N TRP A 83 8.51 -13.46 2.14
CA TRP A 83 7.15 -13.04 2.42
C TRP A 83 6.56 -13.74 3.64
N SER A 84 7.09 -14.89 4.06
CA SER A 84 6.52 -15.67 5.16
C SER A 84 6.72 -14.97 6.51
N GLU A 85 7.84 -14.27 6.69
CA GLU A 85 8.17 -13.52 7.91
C GLU A 85 7.46 -12.15 8.00
N LEU A 86 6.94 -11.64 6.88
CA LEU A 86 6.32 -10.31 6.85
C LEU A 86 4.85 -10.37 7.23
N THR A 87 4.49 -9.66 8.31
CA THR A 87 3.09 -9.43 8.66
C THR A 87 2.52 -8.23 7.90
N PHE A 88 1.20 -8.08 7.90
CA PHE A 88 0.56 -6.87 7.35
C PHE A 88 1.07 -5.60 8.05
N GLY A 89 1.29 -5.67 9.37
CA GLY A 89 1.81 -4.57 10.17
C GLY A 89 3.20 -4.14 9.69
N ASP A 90 4.08 -5.11 9.42
CA ASP A 90 5.44 -4.84 8.94
C ASP A 90 5.40 -4.19 7.55
N ILE A 91 4.65 -4.77 6.62
CA ILE A 91 4.49 -4.23 5.26
C ILE A 91 3.95 -2.80 5.32
N SER A 92 2.89 -2.56 6.11
CA SER A 92 2.30 -1.23 6.27
C SER A 92 3.29 -0.23 6.87
N THR A 93 4.10 -0.65 7.84
CA THR A 93 5.09 0.21 8.52
C THR A 93 6.22 0.58 7.57
N ILE A 94 6.72 -0.38 6.79
CA ILE A 94 7.77 -0.15 5.77
C ILE A 94 7.26 0.80 4.70
N VAL A 95 6.06 0.56 4.16
CA VAL A 95 5.44 1.45 3.17
C VAL A 95 5.27 2.85 3.74
N GLN A 96 4.81 2.98 4.99
CA GLN A 96 4.70 4.26 5.66
C GLN A 96 6.07 4.95 5.74
N ALA A 97 7.11 4.27 6.24
CA ALA A 97 8.46 4.81 6.34
C ALA A 97 9.02 5.30 4.99
N ILE A 98 8.81 4.53 3.91
CA ILE A 98 9.18 4.93 2.55
C ILE A 98 8.50 6.23 2.14
N CYS A 99 7.19 6.36 2.41
CA CYS A 99 6.45 7.57 2.08
C CYS A 99 6.93 8.77 2.91
N ILE A 100 7.23 8.57 4.20
CA ILE A 100 7.80 9.60 5.08
C ILE A 100 9.16 10.07 4.54
N ASN A 101 10.04 9.14 4.17
CA ASN A 101 11.35 9.48 3.60
C ASN A 101 11.20 10.22 2.27
N LEU A 102 10.31 9.78 1.40
CA LEU A 102 9.99 10.50 0.15
C LEU A 102 9.47 11.92 0.42
N CYS A 103 8.63 12.10 1.44
CA CYS A 103 8.12 13.41 1.86
C CYS A 103 9.26 14.35 2.27
N ILE A 104 10.20 13.85 3.07
CA ILE A 104 11.37 14.60 3.53
C ILE A 104 12.30 14.90 2.34
N GLU A 105 12.64 13.91 1.52
CA GLU A 105 13.46 14.05 0.32
C GLU A 105 12.91 15.16 -0.60
N ASN A 106 11.60 15.16 -0.87
CA ASN A 106 10.96 16.18 -1.70
C ASN A 106 10.93 17.58 -1.07
N LYS A 107 10.88 17.67 0.26
CA LYS A 107 10.96 18.95 0.97
C LYS A 107 12.34 19.61 0.81
N HIS A 108 13.40 18.80 0.79
CA HIS A 108 14.78 19.29 0.66
C HIS A 108 15.26 19.40 -0.80
N THR A 109 14.71 18.61 -1.71
CA THR A 109 15.03 18.69 -3.14
C THR A 109 13.84 19.21 -3.94
N THR A 110 13.83 20.52 -4.20
CA THR A 110 12.89 21.20 -5.12
C THR A 110 12.92 20.65 -6.56
N LYS A 111 13.72 19.60 -6.87
CA LYS A 111 14.06 19.18 -8.23
C LYS A 111 13.95 17.67 -8.54
N VAL A 112 13.69 16.77 -7.59
CA VAL A 112 13.85 15.31 -7.86
C VAL A 112 12.66 14.66 -8.58
N ILE A 113 11.46 15.25 -8.54
CA ILE A 113 10.29 14.69 -9.24
C ILE A 113 9.79 15.71 -10.28
N LYS A 114 10.00 15.42 -11.57
CA LYS A 114 9.51 16.28 -12.67
C LYS A 114 7.97 16.26 -12.81
N ASP A 115 7.33 15.28 -12.17
CA ASP A 115 5.88 15.10 -12.19
C ASP A 115 5.20 15.95 -11.10
N PHE A 116 4.53 17.02 -11.53
CA PHE A 116 3.87 18.00 -10.64
C PHE A 116 2.73 17.36 -9.82
N ASP A 117 1.99 16.43 -10.42
CA ASP A 117 0.87 15.76 -9.75
C ASP A 117 1.37 14.85 -8.64
N TYR A 118 2.46 14.12 -8.87
CA TYR A 118 3.08 13.28 -7.83
C TYR A 118 3.55 14.11 -6.63
N ARG A 119 4.13 15.30 -6.83
CA ARG A 119 4.56 16.16 -5.71
C ARG A 119 3.37 16.62 -4.86
N LYS A 120 2.28 17.01 -5.51
CA LYS A 120 1.06 17.45 -4.82
C LYS A 120 0.44 16.30 -4.03
N GLU A 121 0.40 15.11 -4.62
CA GLU A 121 -0.12 13.91 -3.96
C GLU A 121 0.76 13.45 -2.79
N LEU A 122 2.08 13.53 -2.94
CA LEU A 122 2.99 13.23 -1.85
C LEU A 122 2.80 14.23 -0.71
N GLY A 123 2.69 15.54 -1.00
CA GLY A 123 2.40 16.57 -0.02
C GLY A 123 1.11 16.31 0.77
N THR A 124 0.05 15.84 0.11
CA THR A 124 -1.18 15.43 0.81
C THR A 124 -0.99 14.21 1.72
N PHE A 125 -0.16 13.25 1.31
CA PHE A 125 0.23 12.13 2.18
C PHE A 125 0.98 12.64 3.41
N CYS A 126 1.98 13.49 3.24
CA CYS A 126 2.77 14.03 4.35
C CYS A 126 1.87 14.71 5.40
N LYS A 127 0.87 15.48 4.95
CA LYS A 127 -0.13 16.12 5.81
C LYS A 127 -0.98 15.11 6.59
N GLN A 128 -1.40 14.02 5.94
CA GLN A 128 -2.19 12.97 6.59
C GLN A 128 -1.44 12.30 7.77
N TYR A 129 -0.11 12.29 7.71
CA TYR A 129 0.76 11.74 8.76
C TYR A 129 1.40 12.82 9.66
N GLY A 130 0.94 14.08 9.58
CA GLY A 130 1.39 15.17 10.46
C GLY A 130 2.80 15.71 10.15
N LEU A 131 3.36 15.39 8.98
CA LEU A 131 4.72 15.78 8.56
C LEU A 131 4.79 17.19 7.94
N ASP A 132 3.70 17.94 7.99
CA ASP A 132 3.62 19.33 7.49
C ASP A 132 4.46 20.30 8.32
N LYS A 133 4.76 19.95 9.58
CA LYS A 133 5.57 20.80 10.46
C LYS A 133 7.04 20.67 10.07
N GLY A 134 7.55 21.67 9.32
CA GLY A 134 8.97 22.00 9.37
C GLY A 134 9.41 22.33 10.79
N PRO A 135 10.74 22.36 11.04
CA PRO A 135 11.23 22.80 12.33
C PRO A 135 10.54 24.13 12.64
N LYS A 136 9.85 24.17 13.78
CA LYS A 136 9.49 25.45 14.37
C LYS A 136 10.80 25.96 14.93
N ASP A 137 11.39 26.91 14.22
CA ASP A 137 12.42 27.75 14.82
C ASP A 137 11.73 28.51 15.97
N GLU A 138 12.04 28.10 17.20
CA GLU A 138 11.86 28.88 18.42
C GLU A 138 13.24 29.09 19.04
#